data_AF-A0A382QLB7-F1
#
_entry.id   AF-A0A382QLB7-F1
#
_cell.length_a   1.000
_cell.length_b   1.000
_cell.length_c   1.000
_cell.angle_alpha   90.00
_cell.angle_beta   90.00
_cell.angle_gamma   90.00
#
_symmetry.space_group_name_H-M   'P 1'
#
loop_
_entity.id
_entity.type
_entity.pdbx_description
1 polymer ?
#
loop_
_entity_poly.entity_id
_entity_poly.type
_entity_poly.pdbx_seq_one_letter_code
_entity_poly.pdbx_strand_id
1 'polypeptide(L)'
;MIKSGHVNKQRSSILTFFFLVVTSFAAPKKYNVLFIISDDLTSTALSCYGNTVCKTPNIDALAARGTRFTRTYCQGTYCGPS
;
A
#
# COMPACT_ATOMS: atom_id res chain seq x y z
N MET A 1 47.17 -44.62 -14.66
CA MET A 1 47.53 -43.19 -14.55
C MET A 1 46.34 -42.35 -15.02
N ILE A 2 45.35 -42.14 -14.14
CA ILE A 2 44.05 -41.56 -14.49
C ILE A 2 44.05 -40.08 -14.10
N LYS A 3 43.77 -39.20 -15.08
CA LYS A 3 43.68 -37.74 -14.94
C LYS A 3 42.49 -37.35 -14.05
N SER A 4 42.75 -36.89 -12.83
CA SER A 4 41.73 -36.43 -11.86
C SER A 4 41.82 -34.91 -11.61
N GLY A 5 41.88 -34.09 -12.67
CA GLY A 5 42.33 -32.70 -12.56
C GLY A 5 41.37 -31.59 -13.00
N HIS A 6 40.20 -31.88 -13.59
CA HIS A 6 39.40 -30.83 -14.27
C HIS A 6 37.92 -30.72 -13.86
N VAL A 7 37.40 -31.60 -12.99
CA VAL A 7 35.97 -31.57 -12.61
C VAL A 7 35.68 -30.59 -11.45
N ASN A 8 36.68 -30.21 -10.65
CA ASN A 8 36.45 -29.49 -9.40
C ASN A 8 36.29 -27.96 -9.55
N LYS A 9 36.78 -27.37 -10.66
CA LYS A 9 36.75 -25.91 -10.89
C LYS A 9 35.39 -25.41 -11.40
N GLN A 10 34.70 -26.20 -12.22
CA GLN A 10 33.39 -25.87 -12.80
C GLN A 10 32.25 -25.95 -11.78
N ARG A 11 32.34 -26.85 -10.78
CA ARG A 11 31.36 -26.97 -9.70
C ARG A 11 31.40 -25.80 -8.72
N SER A 12 32.58 -25.20 -8.52
CA SER A 12 32.78 -24.05 -7.64
C SER A 12 32.18 -22.75 -8.22
N SER A 13 32.34 -22.49 -9.53
CA SER A 13 31.75 -21.31 -10.18
C SER A 13 30.23 -21.30 -10.25
N ILE A 14 29.59 -22.47 -10.37
CA ILE A 14 28.11 -22.57 -10.42
C ILE A 14 27.50 -22.32 -9.03
N LEU A 15 28.14 -22.79 -7.96
CA LEU A 15 27.72 -22.50 -6.58
C LEU A 15 27.84 -21.00 -6.23
N THR A 16 28.92 -20.35 -6.69
CA THR A 16 29.11 -18.90 -6.47
C THR A 16 28.11 -18.06 -7.26
N PHE A 17 27.73 -18.48 -8.47
CA PHE A 17 26.72 -17.78 -9.27
C PHE A 17 25.31 -17.92 -8.67
N PHE A 18 24.97 -19.11 -8.13
CA PHE A 18 23.68 -19.34 -7.48
C PHE A 18 23.52 -18.52 -6.17
N PHE A 19 24.61 -18.27 -5.45
CA PHE A 19 24.58 -17.49 -4.21
C PHE A 19 24.38 -15.99 -4.44
N LEU A 20 24.77 -15.44 -5.60
CA LEU A 20 24.64 -14.02 -5.90
C LEU A 20 23.20 -13.61 -6.28
N VAL A 21 22.38 -14.54 -6.76
CA VAL A 21 21.00 -14.25 -7.22
C VAL A 21 20.03 -14.08 -6.03
N VAL A 22 20.37 -14.59 -4.85
CA VAL A 22 19.45 -14.68 -3.70
C VAL A 22 19.44 -13.40 -2.83
N THR A 23 20.35 -12.45 -3.02
CA THR A 23 20.59 -11.36 -2.04
C THR A 23 19.83 -10.05 -2.29
N SER A 24 18.99 -9.94 -3.33
CA SER A 24 18.26 -8.69 -3.60
C SER A 24 16.87 -8.66 -2.93
N PHE A 25 16.83 -8.59 -1.60
CA PHE A 25 15.60 -8.26 -0.87
C PHE A 25 15.64 -6.77 -0.51
N ALA A 26 14.96 -5.92 -1.29
CA ALA A 26 14.86 -4.49 -1.00
C ALA A 26 14.07 -4.28 0.30
N ALA A 27 14.59 -3.45 1.20
CA ALA A 27 13.92 -3.13 2.45
C ALA A 27 12.52 -2.52 2.19
N PRO A 28 11.47 -2.95 2.91
CA PRO A 28 10.13 -2.44 2.70
C PRO A 28 10.10 -0.92 2.92
N LYS A 29 9.55 -0.20 1.95
CA LYS A 29 9.40 1.25 2.05
C LYS A 29 8.49 1.58 3.24
N LYS A 30 8.99 2.37 4.18
CA LYS A 30 8.20 2.86 5.31
C LYS A 30 7.18 3.88 4.81
N TYR A 31 5.91 3.65 5.08
CA TYR A 31 4.83 4.59 4.78
C TYR A 31 4.53 5.47 5.98
N ASN A 32 4.04 6.67 5.71
CA ASN A 32 3.39 7.53 6.70
C ASN A 32 1.88 7.33 6.60
N VAL A 33 1.21 7.20 7.74
CA VAL A 33 -0.24 7.06 7.81
C VAL A 33 -0.82 8.33 8.42
N LEU A 34 -1.71 9.00 7.69
CA LEU A 34 -2.45 10.17 8.15
C LEU A 34 -3.92 9.78 8.29
N PHE A 35 -4.46 9.90 9.50
CA PHE A 35 -5.87 9.68 9.79
C PHE A 35 -6.56 11.03 10.00
N ILE A 36 -7.56 11.33 9.15
CA ILE A 36 -8.32 12.58 9.16
C ILE A 36 -9.75 12.26 9.55
N ILE A 37 -10.26 12.96 10.56
CA ILE A 37 -11.66 12.89 11.01
C ILE A 37 -12.25 14.30 10.93
N SER A 38 -13.52 14.39 10.54
CA SER A 38 -14.32 15.61 10.63
C SER A 38 -15.49 15.36 11.57
N ASP A 39 -15.80 16.33 12.42
CA ASP A 39 -16.97 16.30 13.29
C ASP A 39 -18.24 16.64 12.49
N ASP A 40 -19.35 15.95 12.79
CA ASP A 40 -20.69 16.12 12.17
C ASP A 40 -20.77 16.09 10.63
N LEU A 41 -19.74 15.58 9.94
CA LEU A 41 -19.74 15.53 8.48
C LEU A 41 -20.61 14.39 7.94
N THR A 42 -21.78 14.72 7.43
CA THR A 42 -22.61 13.79 6.66
C THR A 42 -22.04 13.55 5.26
N SER A 43 -22.17 12.31 4.75
CA SER A 43 -21.79 11.97 3.36
C SER A 43 -22.54 12.82 2.33
N THR A 44 -23.78 13.22 2.63
CA THR A 44 -24.59 14.06 1.74
C THR A 44 -24.07 15.49 1.60
N ALA A 45 -23.11 15.93 2.41
CA ALA A 45 -22.47 17.23 2.29
C ALA A 45 -21.33 17.25 1.26
N LEU A 46 -20.89 16.09 0.76
CA LEU A 46 -19.72 15.96 -0.12
C LEU A 46 -20.14 15.81 -1.59
N SER A 47 -19.47 16.53 -2.50
CA SER A 47 -19.78 16.45 -3.94
C SER A 47 -19.45 15.08 -4.53
N CYS A 48 -18.39 14.40 -4.09
CA CYS A 48 -18.11 13.01 -4.49
C CYS A 48 -19.17 11.97 -4.04
N TYR A 49 -20.12 12.36 -3.19
CA TYR A 49 -21.30 11.56 -2.83
C TYR A 49 -22.61 12.08 -3.45
N GLY A 50 -22.54 13.05 -4.37
CA GLY A 50 -23.68 13.53 -5.16
C GLY A 50 -24.22 14.91 -4.76
N ASN A 51 -23.60 15.62 -3.81
CA ASN A 51 -23.99 17.00 -3.50
C ASN A 51 -23.65 17.93 -4.68
N THR A 52 -24.60 18.76 -5.11
CA THR A 52 -24.43 19.69 -6.24
C THR A 52 -24.14 21.14 -5.81
N VAL A 53 -24.23 21.44 -4.52
CA VAL A 53 -24.08 22.80 -3.94
C VAL A 53 -22.72 22.95 -3.26
N CYS A 54 -22.36 22.01 -2.38
CA CYS A 54 -21.11 22.03 -1.64
C CYS A 54 -19.94 21.70 -2.56
N LYS A 55 -18.90 22.57 -2.54
CA LYS A 55 -17.69 22.36 -3.34
C LYS A 55 -16.61 21.75 -2.46
N THR A 56 -16.28 20.47 -2.66
CA THR A 56 -15.25 19.77 -1.88
C THR A 56 -14.11 19.23 -2.75
N PRO A 57 -13.43 20.06 -3.56
CA PRO A 57 -12.51 19.60 -4.60
C PRO A 57 -11.33 18.78 -4.08
N ASN A 58 -10.83 19.07 -2.87
CA ASN A 58 -9.72 18.32 -2.28
C ASN A 58 -10.15 16.92 -1.80
N ILE A 59 -11.35 16.79 -1.25
CA ILE A 59 -11.93 15.51 -0.83
C ILE A 59 -12.29 14.69 -2.06
N ASP A 60 -12.84 15.33 -3.09
CA ASP A 60 -13.17 14.68 -4.36
C ASP A 60 -11.91 14.16 -5.06
N ALA A 61 -10.83 14.94 -5.08
CA ALA A 61 -9.54 14.50 -5.60
C ALA A 61 -8.99 13.30 -4.82
N LEU A 62 -9.13 13.29 -3.49
CA LEU A 62 -8.74 12.16 -2.63
C LEU A 62 -9.57 10.90 -2.94
N ALA A 63 -10.88 11.06 -3.11
CA ALA A 63 -11.79 9.97 -3.47
C ALA A 63 -11.50 9.40 -4.87
N ALA A 64 -11.14 10.26 -5.84
CA ALA A 64 -10.83 9.86 -7.21
C ALA A 64 -9.51 9.08 -7.35
N ARG A 65 -8.51 9.41 -6.53
CA ARG A 65 -7.20 8.73 -6.52
C ARG A 65 -7.12 7.54 -5.55
N GLY A 66 -8.17 7.28 -4.80
CA GLY A 66 -8.22 6.29 -3.72
C GLY A 66 -9.48 5.43 -3.80
N THR A 67 -9.85 4.87 -2.65
CA THR A 67 -11.06 4.07 -2.50
C THR A 67 -12.11 4.87 -1.74
N ARG A 68 -13.27 5.08 -2.35
CA ARG A 68 -14.44 5.68 -1.70
C ARG A 68 -15.42 4.59 -1.25
N PHE A 69 -15.71 4.54 0.04
CA PHE A 69 -16.67 3.60 0.59
C PHE A 69 -18.09 4.16 0.48
N THR A 70 -19.01 3.43 -0.13
CA THR A 70 -20.41 3.88 -0.30
C THR A 70 -21.35 3.37 0.78
N ARG A 71 -20.85 2.53 1.70
CA ARG A 71 -21.61 1.91 2.80
C ARG A 71 -20.79 1.92 4.08
N THR A 72 -20.66 3.09 4.69
CA THR A 72 -20.00 3.31 5.98
C THR A 72 -21.02 3.70 7.03
N TYR A 73 -20.92 3.11 8.22
CA TYR A 73 -21.84 3.36 9.33
C TYR A 73 -21.04 3.72 10.58
N CYS A 74 -21.52 4.71 11.32
CA CYS A 74 -21.06 4.95 12.68
C CYS A 74 -21.79 3.98 13.61
N GLN A 75 -21.11 3.48 14.65
CA GLN A 75 -21.69 2.61 15.66
C GLN A 75 -22.61 3.37 16.62
N GLY A 76 -22.45 4.70 16.70
CA GLY A 76 -23.31 5.62 17.43
C GLY A 76 -23.66 6.86 16.60
N THR A 77 -24.77 7.53 16.95
CA THR A 77 -25.27 8.74 16.27
C THR A 77 -24.99 10.02 17.06
N TYR A 78 -23.92 10.04 17.86
CA TYR A 78 -23.54 11.17 18.72
C TYR A 78 -22.01 11.28 18.76
N CYS A 79 -21.49 12.46 19.12
CA CYS A 79 -20.06 12.79 19.10
C CYS A 79 -19.20 12.04 20.16
N GLY A 80 -19.79 11.10 20.89
CA GLY A 80 -19.08 10.19 21.80
C GLY A 80 -18.57 8.94 21.07
N PRO A 81 -18.39 7.78 21.76
CA PRO A 81 -17.89 6.59 21.09
C PRO A 81 -18.82 6.20 19.94
N SER A 82 -18.30 6.32 18.72
CA SER A 82 -18.94 6.05 17.44
C SER A 82 -18.15 5.04 16.62
#